data_AF-A0A2Z5Y382-F1
#
_entry.id   AF-A0A2Z5Y382-F1
#
_cell.length_a   1.000
_cell.length_b   1.000
_cell.length_c   1.000
_cell.angle_alpha   90.00
_cell.angle_beta   90.00
_cell.angle_gamma   90.00
#
_symmetry.space_group_name_H-M   'P 1'
#
loop_
_entity.id
_entity.type
_entity.pdbx_description
1 polymer ?
#
loop_
_entity_poly.entity_id
_entity_poly.type
_entity_poly.pdbx_seq_one_letter_code
_entity_poly.pdbx_strand_id
1 'polypeptide(L)'
;MRKNKRPILIATIISFCIIIYLLTTEHMITFLRLTNTFFMTALFFLIIGVAFWIMSSGFFDNFQRIMKETFRLKKKEEIKDFIPFSSIGFAYYHFWLEIGGILLIIAIISLLFYFFTI
;
A
#
# COMPACT_ATOMS: atom_id res chain seq x y z
N MET A 1 5.05 -10.90 -19.04
CA MET A 1 4.51 -9.57 -18.66
C MET A 1 5.68 -8.66 -18.26
N ARG A 2 5.86 -7.52 -18.91
CA ARG A 2 6.94 -6.55 -18.59
C ARG A 2 6.58 -5.91 -17.24
N LYS A 3 7.18 -6.38 -16.13
CA LYS A 3 6.95 -5.83 -14.79
C LYS A 3 7.18 -4.32 -14.81
N ASN A 4 6.21 -3.56 -14.34
CA ASN A 4 6.33 -2.12 -14.22
C ASN A 4 7.35 -1.86 -13.09
N LYS A 5 8.49 -1.24 -13.39
CA LYS A 5 9.58 -1.05 -12.42
C LYS A 5 9.37 0.14 -11.47
N ARG A 6 8.28 0.90 -11.65
CA ARG A 6 7.92 2.08 -10.86
C ARG A 6 7.79 1.81 -9.35
N PRO A 7 7.05 0.79 -8.87
CA PRO A 7 6.96 0.51 -7.43
C PRO A 7 8.32 0.20 -6.80
N ILE A 8 9.17 -0.55 -7.51
CA ILE A 8 10.54 -0.83 -7.05
C ILE A 8 11.35 0.46 -6.93
N LEU A 9 11.33 1.32 -7.96
CA LEU A 9 12.04 2.60 -7.93
C LEU A 9 11.60 3.46 -6.75
N ILE A 10 10.29 3.55 -6.50
CA ILE A 10 9.73 4.33 -5.40
C ILE A 10 10.12 3.73 -4.04
N ALA A 11 10.04 2.41 -3.89
CA ALA A 11 10.50 1.73 -2.68
C ALA A 11 11.98 1.99 -2.40
N THR A 12 12.83 2.00 -3.43
CA THR A 12 14.26 2.35 -3.30
C THR A 12 14.45 3.79 -2.83
N ILE A 13 13.73 4.75 -3.43
CA ILE A 13 13.79 6.16 -3.03
C ILE A 13 13.36 6.32 -1.57
N ILE A 14 12.24 5.72 -1.17
CA ILE A 14 11.75 5.75 0.21
C ILE A 14 12.78 5.16 1.16
N SER A 15 13.38 4.03 0.81
CA SER A 15 14.41 3.39 1.62
C SER A 15 15.62 4.30 1.82
N PHE A 16 16.05 4.99 0.77
CA PHE A 16 17.15 5.95 0.84
C PHE A 16 16.81 7.16 1.72
N CYS A 17 15.59 7.69 1.60
CA CYS A 17 15.09 8.76 2.47
C CYS A 17 15.06 8.34 3.95
N ILE A 18 14.63 7.11 4.27
CA ILE A 18 14.63 6.58 5.64
C ILE A 18 16.06 6.53 6.20
N ILE A 19 17.02 6.05 5.41
CA ILE A 19 18.42 5.96 5.83
C ILE A 19 19.00 7.36 6.09
N ILE A 20 18.78 8.32 5.18
CA ILE A 20 19.22 9.71 5.37
C ILE A 20 18.58 10.33 6.61
N TYR A 21 17.28 10.12 6.79
CA TYR A 21 16.54 10.64 7.95
C TYR A 21 17.14 10.12 9.26
N LEU A 22 17.42 8.82 9.35
CA LEU A 22 18.03 8.21 10.52
C LEU A 22 19.47 8.69 10.74
N LEU A 23 20.27 8.82 9.67
CA LEU A 23 21.64 9.36 9.75
C LEU A 23 21.69 10.80 10.28
N THR A 24 20.68 11.61 9.93
CA THR A 24 20.65 13.03 10.31
C THR A 24 20.11 13.23 11.73
N THR A 25 19.21 12.35 12.18
CA THR A 25 18.50 12.50 13.45
C THR A 25 19.19 11.76 14.60
N GLU A 26 19.86 10.66 14.32
CA GLU A 26 20.40 9.75 15.34
C GLU A 26 21.94 9.71 15.27
N HIS A 27 22.61 9.80 16.43
CA HIS A 27 24.07 9.68 16.50
C HIS A 27 24.58 8.25 16.25
N MET A 28 23.76 7.23 16.52
CA MET A 28 24.07 5.82 16.24
C MET A 28 22.87 5.10 15.64
N ILE A 29 23.04 4.54 14.45
CA ILE A 29 22.00 3.74 13.80
C ILE A 29 21.97 2.36 14.43
N THR A 30 20.92 2.11 15.21
CA THR A 30 20.65 0.77 15.77
C THR A 30 19.72 -0.01 14.84
N PHE A 31 19.97 -1.31 14.64
CA PHE A 31 19.12 -2.18 13.83
C PHE A 31 17.65 -2.22 14.30
N LEU A 32 17.39 -2.06 15.59
CA LEU A 32 16.04 -1.93 16.14
C LEU A 32 15.31 -0.70 15.58
N ARG A 33 15.99 0.46 15.55
CA ARG A 33 15.41 1.70 15.05
C ARG A 33 15.17 1.64 13.54
N LEU A 34 16.12 1.07 12.81
CA LEU A 34 16.01 0.81 11.38
C LEU A 34 14.77 -0.04 11.07
N THR A 35 14.65 -1.18 11.76
CA THR A 35 13.49 -2.09 11.66
C THR A 35 12.18 -1.38 11.92
N ASN A 36 12.07 -0.64 13.03
CA ASN A 36 10.83 0.03 13.42
C ASN A 36 10.38 1.07 12.39
N THR A 37 11.32 1.87 11.87
CA THR A 37 10.99 2.90 10.87
C THR A 37 10.58 2.30 9.52
N PHE A 38 11.30 1.27 9.05
CA PHE A 38 10.91 0.54 7.85
C PHE A 38 9.56 -0.15 8.01
N PHE A 39 9.31 -0.80 9.15
CA PHE A 39 8.04 -1.47 9.45
C PHE A 39 6.87 -0.49 9.50
N MET A 40 7.00 0.63 10.21
CA MET A 40 5.96 1.65 10.28
C MET A 40 5.62 2.24 8.92
N THR A 41 6.64 2.48 8.09
CA THR A 41 6.45 2.98 6.74
C THR A 41 5.79 1.91 5.85
N ALA A 42 6.25 0.66 5.91
CA ALA A 42 5.65 -0.46 5.19
C ALA A 42 4.16 -0.63 5.53
N LEU A 43 3.82 -0.52 6.82
CA LEU A 43 2.47 -0.69 7.33
C LEU A 43 1.49 0.34 6.74
N PHE A 44 1.91 1.60 6.58
CA PHE A 44 1.13 2.61 5.89
C PHE A 44 0.77 2.20 4.45
N PHE A 45 1.75 1.76 3.66
CA PHE A 45 1.53 1.31 2.28
C PHE A 45 0.69 0.03 2.22
N LEU A 46 0.90 -0.91 3.13
CA LEU A 46 0.16 -2.17 3.18
C LEU A 46 -1.31 -1.95 3.53
N ILE A 47 -1.64 -1.07 4.48
CA ILE A 47 -3.04 -0.76 4.80
C ILE A 47 -3.77 -0.25 3.55
N ILE A 48 -3.16 0.69 2.83
CA ILE A 48 -3.74 1.25 1.60
C ILE A 48 -3.82 0.17 0.51
N GLY A 49 -2.78 -0.62 0.32
CA GLY A 49 -2.73 -1.70 -0.68
C GLY A 49 -3.78 -2.78 -0.43
N VAL A 50 -3.96 -3.20 0.82
CA VAL A 50 -4.99 -4.16 1.22
C VAL A 50 -6.39 -3.56 1.03
N ALA A 51 -6.61 -2.29 1.36
CA ALA A 51 -7.88 -1.62 1.10
C ALA A 51 -8.24 -1.62 -0.40
N PHE A 52 -7.29 -1.27 -1.27
CA PHE A 52 -7.48 -1.34 -2.72
C PHE A 52 -7.68 -2.77 -3.22
N TRP A 53 -7.00 -3.74 -2.62
CA TRP A 53 -7.16 -5.14 -2.96
C TRP A 53 -8.55 -5.66 -2.61
N ILE A 54 -9.05 -5.34 -1.41
CA ILE A 54 -10.44 -5.62 -1.02
C ILE A 54 -11.40 -4.93 -1.99
N MET A 55 -11.12 -3.70 -2.40
CA MET A 55 -11.95 -3.00 -3.38
C MET A 55 -11.97 -3.68 -4.75
N SER A 56 -10.83 -4.22 -5.19
CA SER A 56 -10.72 -4.98 -6.44
C SER A 56 -11.56 -6.26 -6.47
N SER A 57 -11.97 -6.79 -5.30
CA SER A 57 -12.79 -8.01 -5.21
C SER A 57 -14.23 -7.85 -5.72
N GLY A 58 -14.69 -6.62 -5.98
CA GLY A 58 -16.08 -6.35 -6.37
C GLY A 58 -17.06 -6.21 -5.19
N PHE A 59 -16.58 -6.29 -3.95
CA PHE A 59 -17.40 -6.01 -2.74
C PHE A 59 -18.10 -4.66 -2.83
N PHE A 60 -17.35 -3.60 -3.16
CA PHE A 60 -17.90 -2.25 -3.27
C PHE A 60 -18.76 -2.05 -4.52
N ASP A 61 -18.58 -2.85 -5.58
CA ASP A 61 -19.47 -2.79 -6.75
C ASP A 61 -20.87 -3.30 -6.42
N ASN A 62 -20.95 -4.35 -5.60
CA ASN A 62 -22.24 -4.86 -5.13
C ASN A 62 -22.93 -3.83 -4.22
N PHE A 63 -22.18 -3.17 -3.34
CA PHE A 63 -22.69 -2.06 -2.54
C PHE A 63 -23.18 -0.90 -3.42
N GLN A 64 -22.41 -0.50 -4.44
CA GLN A 64 -22.81 0.51 -5.41
C GLN A 64 -24.10 0.13 -6.14
N ARG A 65 -24.24 -1.14 -6.57
CA ARG A 65 -25.44 -1.64 -7.23
C ARG A 65 -26.67 -1.55 -6.33
N ILE A 66 -26.57 -2.05 -5.09
CA ILE A 66 -27.67 -2.01 -4.11
C ILE A 66 -28.07 -0.56 -3.79
N MET A 67 -27.10 0.31 -3.58
CA MET A 67 -27.34 1.73 -3.34
C MET A 67 -28.02 2.38 -4.55
N LYS A 68 -27.54 2.12 -5.76
CA LYS A 68 -28.13 2.67 -6.98
C LYS A 68 -29.56 2.17 -7.19
N GLU A 69 -29.87 0.91 -6.92
CA GLU A 69 -31.23 0.38 -6.98
C GLU A 69 -32.15 1.06 -5.95
N THR A 70 -31.68 1.20 -4.71
CA THR A 70 -32.44 1.85 -3.62
C THR A 70 -32.71 3.33 -3.90
N PHE A 71 -31.73 4.05 -4.47
CA PHE A 71 -31.87 5.47 -4.81
C PHE A 71 -32.56 5.71 -6.17
N ARG A 72 -32.47 4.79 -7.13
CA ARG A 72 -33.25 4.85 -8.40
C ARG A 72 -34.74 4.72 -8.18
N LEU A 73 -35.17 3.96 -7.18
CA LEU A 73 -36.58 3.94 -6.76
C LEU A 73 -37.09 5.35 -6.37
N LYS A 74 -36.19 6.27 -5.98
CA LYS A 74 -36.53 7.65 -5.61
C LYS A 74 -36.35 8.69 -6.73
N LYS A 75 -35.59 8.41 -7.81
CA LYS A 75 -35.31 9.40 -8.86
C LYS A 75 -35.23 8.74 -10.24
N LYS A 76 -36.20 9.03 -11.13
CA LYS A 76 -36.18 8.70 -12.56
C LYS A 76 -35.12 9.56 -13.26
N GLU A 77 -33.84 9.26 -13.10
CA GLU A 77 -32.75 9.97 -13.81
C GLU A 77 -31.86 9.01 -14.60
N GLU A 78 -31.40 9.53 -15.75
CA GLU A 78 -30.67 8.84 -16.81
C GLU A 78 -29.30 8.30 -16.39
N ILE A 79 -28.87 7.28 -17.14
CA ILE A 79 -27.71 6.45 -16.87
C ILE A 79 -26.44 7.28 -17.08
N LYS A 80 -25.91 7.87 -16.00
CA LYS A 80 -24.48 8.27 -15.97
C LYS A 80 -23.61 7.02 -15.97
N ASP A 81 -22.54 7.06 -16.77
CA ASP A 81 -21.57 5.98 -16.94
C ASP A 81 -21.13 5.40 -15.60
N PHE A 82 -21.38 4.10 -15.42
CA PHE A 82 -21.08 3.38 -14.19
C PHE A 82 -19.62 2.93 -14.22
N ILE A 83 -18.76 3.61 -13.47
CA ILE A 83 -17.39 3.17 -13.23
C ILE A 83 -17.38 2.33 -11.94
N PRO A 84 -17.17 1.00 -12.02
CA PRO A 84 -17.13 0.15 -10.84
C PRO A 84 -15.90 0.48 -10.00
N PHE A 85 -16.05 0.56 -8.68
CA PHE A 85 -14.92 0.79 -7.78
C PHE A 85 -13.87 -0.33 -7.84
N SER A 86 -14.25 -1.55 -8.21
CA SER A 86 -13.31 -2.64 -8.45
C SER A 86 -12.27 -2.34 -9.53
N SER A 87 -12.64 -1.57 -10.57
CA SER A 87 -11.70 -1.18 -11.64
C SER A 87 -10.57 -0.30 -11.12
N ILE A 88 -10.89 0.61 -10.19
CA ILE A 88 -9.92 1.48 -9.51
C ILE A 88 -9.07 0.63 -8.56
N GLY A 89 -9.69 -0.26 -7.78
CA GLY A 89 -8.97 -1.19 -6.91
C GLY A 89 -7.94 -2.01 -7.66
N PHE A 90 -8.35 -2.63 -8.78
CA PHE A 90 -7.51 -3.47 -9.61
C PHE A 90 -6.33 -2.71 -10.25
N ALA A 91 -6.54 -1.45 -10.64
CA ALA A 91 -5.50 -0.63 -11.25
C ALA A 91 -4.35 -0.28 -10.28
N TYR A 92 -4.64 -0.13 -8.98
CA TYR A 92 -3.69 0.44 -8.03
C TYR A 92 -3.24 -0.50 -6.92
N TYR A 93 -3.97 -1.57 -6.59
CA TYR A 93 -3.62 -2.40 -5.42
C TYR A 93 -2.20 -2.99 -5.48
N HIS A 94 -1.78 -3.50 -6.64
CA HIS A 94 -0.44 -4.05 -6.84
C HIS A 94 0.65 -3.03 -6.57
N PHE A 95 0.45 -1.77 -6.98
CA PHE A 95 1.43 -0.71 -6.79
C PHE A 95 1.72 -0.47 -5.31
N TRP A 96 0.66 -0.33 -4.49
CA TRP A 96 0.78 -0.09 -3.06
C TRP A 96 1.29 -1.32 -2.30
N LEU A 97 0.81 -2.52 -2.66
CA LEU A 97 1.26 -3.78 -2.04
C LEU A 97 2.72 -4.10 -2.35
N GLU A 98 3.20 -3.86 -3.57
CA GLU A 98 4.61 -4.10 -3.91
C GLU A 98 5.54 -3.19 -3.12
N ILE A 99 5.21 -1.89 -2.98
CA ILE A 99 6.02 -0.95 -2.18
C ILE A 99 6.04 -1.39 -0.71
N GLY A 100 4.86 -1.63 -0.13
CA GLY A 100 4.73 -2.07 1.26
C GLY A 100 5.44 -3.40 1.52
N GLY A 101 5.32 -4.36 0.59
CA GLY A 101 5.96 -5.67 0.68
C GLY A 101 7.49 -5.59 0.64
N ILE A 102 8.06 -4.77 -0.25
CA ILE A 102 9.53 -4.57 -0.31
C ILE A 102 10.03 -3.96 1.01
N LEU A 103 9.38 -2.91 1.51
CA LEU A 103 9.76 -2.27 2.77
C LEU A 103 9.62 -3.23 3.96
N LEU A 104 8.60 -4.09 3.97
CA LEU A 104 8.41 -5.10 4.99
C LEU A 104 9.52 -6.16 4.97
N ILE A 105 9.92 -6.63 3.78
CA ILE A 105 11.04 -7.57 3.65
C ILE A 105 12.32 -6.95 4.20
N ILE A 106 12.60 -5.68 3.89
CA ILE A 106 13.76 -4.95 4.43
C ILE A 106 13.67 -4.85 5.96
N ALA A 107 12.49 -4.55 6.51
CA ALA A 107 12.28 -4.50 7.96
C ALA A 107 12.57 -5.86 8.61
N ILE A 108 12.07 -6.96 8.04
CA ILE A 108 12.30 -8.32 8.56
C ILE A 108 13.78 -8.69 8.50
N ILE A 109 14.47 -8.39 7.39
CA ILE A 109 15.91 -8.64 7.26
C ILE A 109 16.69 -7.85 8.33
N SER A 110 16.39 -6.57 8.51
CA SER A 110 17.00 -5.74 9.56
C SER A 110 16.73 -6.29 10.96
N LEU A 111 15.53 -6.81 11.21
CA LEU A 111 15.17 -7.44 12.48
C LEU A 111 15.98 -8.71 12.74
N LEU A 112 16.20 -9.54 11.71
CA LEU A 112 17.04 -10.73 11.83
C LEU A 112 18.48 -10.34 12.19
N PHE A 113 19.05 -9.33 11.54
CA PHE A 113 20.38 -8.82 11.89
C PHE A 113 20.45 -8.30 13.33
N TYR A 114 19.41 -7.63 13.80
CA TYR A 114 19.33 -7.20 15.21
C TYR A 114 19.46 -8.39 16.16
N PHE A 115 18.71 -9.48 15.92
CA PHE A 115 18.77 -10.68 16.76
C PHE A 115 20.09 -11.45 16.67
N PHE A 116 20.79 -11.41 15.52
CA PHE A 116 22.11 -12.06 15.39
C PHE A 116 23.26 -11.24 15.97
N THR A 117 23.07 -9.95 16.22
CA THR A 117 24.11 -9.04 16.74
C THR A 117 24.05 -8.87 18.27
N ILE A 118 22.95 -9.31 18.90
CA ILE A 118 22.74 -9.38 20.35
C ILE A 118 23.08 -10.78 20.85
#